data_AF-A0A936UDR4-F1
#
_entry.id   AF-A0A936UDR4-F1
#
_cell.length_a   1.000
_cell.length_b   1.000
_cell.length_c   1.000
_cell.angle_alpha   90.00
_cell.angle_beta   90.00
_cell.angle_gamma   90.00
#
_symmetry.space_group_name_H-M   'P 1'
#
loop_
_entity.id
_entity.type
_entity.pdbx_description
1 polymer ?
#
loop_
_entity_poly.entity_id
_entity_poly.type
_entity_poly.pdbx_seq_one_letter_code
_entity_poly.pdbx_strand_id
1 'polypeptide(L)'
;MNTIIEFHDSEVAAVEATEGALTIRFSAVWARRPDAAGDTGYMPDVVLRLDQPAWSGDLVACVGRLSGGELCVGVQQGGRVPLPFEAKGPVRMRLAFSNGAVLSAEASAVRLAQTGEARFVESLNC
;
A
#
# COMPACT_ATOMS: atom_id res chain seq x y z
N MET A 1 2.32 13.77 -13.16
CA MET A 1 2.62 12.33 -13.30
C MET A 1 1.68 11.58 -12.39
N ASN A 2 0.74 10.82 -12.94
CA ASN A 2 -0.27 10.09 -12.17
C ASN A 2 0.20 8.64 -11.97
N THR A 3 0.83 8.33 -10.84
CA THR A 3 1.30 6.96 -10.56
C THR A 3 0.16 6.17 -9.94
N ILE A 4 -0.03 4.92 -10.35
CA ILE A 4 -1.02 4.00 -9.76
C ILE A 4 -0.25 2.84 -9.14
N ILE A 5 -0.50 2.54 -7.88
CA ILE A 5 0.07 1.37 -7.21
C ILE A 5 -0.88 0.19 -7.26
N GLU A 6 -0.31 -1.01 -7.27
CA GLU A 6 -1.04 -2.26 -7.09
C GLU A 6 -0.39 -3.04 -5.94
N PHE A 7 -1.19 -3.67 -5.08
CA PHE A 7 -0.64 -4.30 -3.87
C PHE A 7 0.09 -5.62 -4.15
N HIS A 8 -0.21 -6.32 -5.24
CA HIS A 8 0.55 -7.50 -5.61
C HIS A 8 2.00 -7.11 -5.91
N ASP A 9 2.95 -7.98 -5.57
CA ASP A 9 4.39 -7.79 -5.80
C ASP A 9 5.02 -6.59 -5.10
N SER A 10 4.24 -5.83 -4.33
CA SER A 10 4.76 -4.84 -3.38
C SER A 10 5.40 -5.54 -2.18
N GLU A 11 6.38 -4.88 -1.57
CA GLU A 11 7.12 -5.37 -0.42
C GLU A 11 6.95 -4.42 0.78
N VAL A 12 6.53 -4.99 1.90
CA VAL A 12 6.33 -4.27 3.16
C VAL A 12 7.58 -4.40 4.02
N ALA A 13 8.17 -3.27 4.39
CA ALA A 13 9.33 -3.21 5.26
C ALA A 13 8.95 -3.24 6.75
N ALA A 14 7.83 -2.62 7.13
CA ALA A 14 7.36 -2.58 8.51
C ALA A 14 5.86 -2.29 8.58
N VAL A 15 5.23 -2.82 9.63
CA VAL A 15 3.87 -2.46 10.04
C VAL A 15 3.91 -2.05 11.50
N GLU A 16 3.51 -0.82 11.78
CA GLU A 16 3.62 -0.20 13.10
C GLU A 16 2.26 0.35 13.52
N ALA A 17 1.82 -0.03 14.71
CA ALA A 17 0.65 0.56 15.34
C ALA A 17 1.09 1.57 16.41
N THR A 18 0.61 2.81 16.28
CA THR A 18 0.76 3.84 17.30
C THR A 18 -0.63 4.24 17.81
N GLU A 19 -0.69 5.11 18.82
CA GLU A 19 -1.97 5.61 19.32
C GLU A 19 -2.77 6.25 18.18
N GLY A 20 -3.91 5.64 17.83
CA GLY A 20 -4.81 6.13 16.80
C GLY A 20 -4.36 5.96 15.34
N ALA A 21 -3.29 5.20 15.05
CA ALA A 21 -2.87 4.98 13.66
C ALA A 21 -2.18 3.64 13.41
N LEU A 22 -2.40 3.08 12.22
CA LEU A 22 -1.68 1.92 11.68
C LEU A 22 -0.91 2.39 10.46
N THR A 23 0.41 2.24 10.51
CA THR A 23 1.32 2.71 9.46
C THR A 23 2.01 1.50 8.83
N ILE A 24 1.92 1.41 7.51
CA ILE A 24 2.52 0.37 6.69
C ILE A 24 3.56 1.05 5.82
N ARG A 25 4.82 0.71 6.03
CA ARG A 25 5.94 1.24 5.25
C ARG A 25 6.34 0.21 4.23
N PHE A 26 6.27 0.58 2.95
CA PHE A 26 6.72 -0.27 1.86
C PHE A 26 8.19 0.00 1.57
N SER A 27 8.99 -1.06 1.41
CA SER A 27 10.33 -0.93 0.82
C SER A 27 10.22 -0.65 -0.68
N ALA A 28 9.23 -1.25 -1.33
CA ALA A 28 8.92 -1.05 -2.74
C ALA A 28 7.44 -1.35 -3.00
N VAL A 29 6.69 -0.42 -3.60
CA VAL A 29 5.35 -0.72 -4.14
C VAL A 29 5.42 -0.96 -5.63
N TRP A 30 4.70 -1.95 -6.12
CA TRP A 30 4.51 -2.14 -7.55
C TRP A 30 3.65 -0.99 -8.09
N ALA A 31 4.18 -0.32 -9.11
CA ALA A 31 3.64 0.94 -9.60
C ALA A 31 3.57 0.95 -11.13
N ARG A 32 2.50 1.55 -11.65
CA ARG A 32 2.26 1.78 -13.06
C ARG A 32 2.21 3.28 -13.35
N ARG A 33 2.87 3.68 -14.43
CA ARG A 33 2.77 5.04 -14.99
C ARG A 33 2.03 4.95 -16.32
N PRO A 34 0.81 5.49 -16.44
CA PRO A 34 0.01 5.37 -17.65
C PRO A 34 0.47 6.32 -18.78
N ASP A 35 1.41 7.23 -18.52
CA ASP A 35 1.84 8.30 -19.44
C ASP A 35 3.24 8.07 -20.05
N ALA A 36 3.92 6.93 -19.81
CA ALA A 36 5.31 6.71 -20.24
C ALA A 36 5.56 5.27 -20.74
N ALA A 37 6.00 5.12 -21.99
CA ALA A 37 6.33 3.81 -22.59
C ALA A 37 7.40 3.07 -21.74
N GLY A 38 7.03 1.90 -21.20
CA GLY A 38 7.78 1.20 -20.14
C GLY A 38 7.02 1.20 -18.80
N ASP A 39 5.72 0.90 -18.87
CA ASP A 39 4.68 1.41 -17.97
C ASP A 39 4.68 0.85 -16.53
N THR A 40 5.60 -0.02 -16.12
CA THR A 40 5.56 -0.67 -14.79
C THR A 40 6.93 -0.75 -14.12
N GLY A 41 6.94 -0.56 -12.80
CA GLY A 41 8.14 -0.56 -12.00
C GLY A 41 7.84 -0.57 -10.51
N TYR A 42 8.82 -0.16 -9.74
CA TYR A 42 8.70 -0.06 -8.30
C TYR A 42 8.83 1.39 -7.85
N MET A 43 8.05 1.77 -6.84
CA MET A 43 8.21 3.03 -6.14
C MET A 43 8.68 2.75 -4.71
N PRO A 44 9.89 3.19 -4.31
CA PRO A 44 10.35 3.06 -2.94
C PRO A 44 9.75 4.13 -2.03
N ASP A 45 9.93 3.94 -0.72
CA ASP A 45 9.60 4.89 0.34
C ASP A 45 8.12 5.33 0.36
N VAL A 46 7.22 4.41 0.02
CA VAL A 46 5.78 4.66 0.10
C VAL A 46 5.26 4.26 1.48
N VAL A 47 4.41 5.11 2.05
CA VAL A 47 3.77 4.91 3.34
C VAL A 47 2.25 4.94 3.16
N LEU A 48 1.59 3.89 3.65
CA LEU A 48 0.15 3.84 3.83
C LEU A 48 -0.15 4.02 5.32
N ARG A 49 -0.99 5.00 5.65
CA ARG A 49 -1.44 5.27 7.00
C ARG A 49 -2.96 5.17 7.08
N LEU A 50 -3.43 4.44 8.07
CA LEU A 50 -4.85 4.36 8.45
C LEU A 50 -5.05 5.07 9.78
N ASP A 51 -6.06 5.95 9.86
CA ASP A 51 -6.39 6.69 11.09
C ASP A 51 -7.55 6.04 11.85
N GLN A 52 -7.38 5.91 13.17
CA GLN A 52 -8.28 5.18 14.09
C GLN A 52 -8.59 3.76 13.60
N PRO A 53 -7.56 2.93 13.39
CA PRO A 53 -7.75 1.60 12.82
C PRO A 53 -8.29 0.61 13.84
N ALA A 54 -9.20 -0.26 13.41
CA ALA A 54 -9.45 -1.56 14.02
C ALA A 54 -8.89 -2.63 13.06
N TRP A 55 -7.92 -3.42 13.52
CA TRP A 55 -7.23 -4.39 12.66
C TRP A 55 -7.21 -5.80 13.26
N SER A 56 -6.94 -6.78 12.40
CA SER A 56 -6.69 -8.17 12.75
C SER A 56 -5.53 -8.72 11.92
N GLY A 57 -4.80 -9.66 12.50
CA GLY A 57 -3.54 -10.19 11.96
C GLY A 57 -2.38 -9.93 12.92
N ASP A 58 -1.32 -10.73 12.79
CA ASP A 58 -0.08 -10.54 13.55
C ASP A 58 0.84 -9.55 12.81
N LEU A 59 1.01 -8.35 13.37
CA LEU A 59 1.82 -7.29 12.75
C LEU A 59 3.28 -7.71 12.53
N VAL A 60 3.82 -8.56 13.41
CA VAL A 60 5.21 -9.05 13.30
C VAL A 60 5.35 -9.99 12.11
N ALA A 61 4.30 -10.77 11.80
CA ALA A 61 4.24 -11.64 10.63
C ALA A 61 3.90 -10.89 9.32
N CYS A 62 3.39 -9.65 9.40
CA CYS A 62 2.96 -8.84 8.26
C CYS A 62 4.12 -8.03 7.65
N VAL A 63 5.21 -8.71 7.30
CA VAL A 63 6.40 -8.11 6.68
C VAL A 63 6.83 -8.95 5.46
N GLY A 64 7.36 -8.31 4.44
CA GLY A 64 7.83 -8.93 3.20
C GLY A 64 6.88 -8.76 2.01
N ARG A 65 7.04 -9.62 1.00
CA ARG A 65 6.32 -9.52 -0.27
C ARG A 65 4.83 -9.84 -0.13
N LEU A 66 4.00 -8.98 -0.70
CA LEU A 66 2.57 -9.18 -0.84
C LEU A 66 2.26 -10.09 -2.02
N SER A 67 1.41 -11.09 -1.77
CA SER A 67 0.76 -11.89 -2.81
C SER A 67 -0.43 -11.15 -3.43
N GLY A 68 -1.00 -10.20 -2.71
CA GLY A 68 -2.11 -9.36 -3.17
C GLY A 68 -2.65 -8.47 -2.06
N GLY A 69 -3.60 -7.61 -2.42
CA GLY A 69 -4.27 -6.75 -1.47
C GLY A 69 -5.35 -5.90 -2.12
N GLU A 70 -6.19 -5.32 -1.27
CA GLU A 70 -7.29 -4.47 -1.66
C GLU A 70 -7.45 -3.31 -0.67
N LEU A 71 -7.82 -2.15 -1.21
CA LEU A 71 -8.18 -0.97 -0.44
C LEU A 71 -9.53 -0.47 -0.94
N CYS A 72 -10.49 -0.37 -0.04
CA CYS A 72 -11.83 0.12 -0.31
C CYS A 72 -12.07 1.39 0.49
N VAL A 73 -12.63 2.41 -0.16
CA VAL A 73 -13.09 3.63 0.51
C VAL A 73 -14.54 3.88 0.14
N GLY A 74 -15.44 3.80 1.12
CA GLY A 74 -16.88 3.82 0.87
C GLY A 74 -17.33 2.67 -0.04
N VAL A 75 -17.99 3.02 -1.15
CA VAL A 75 -18.44 2.07 -2.20
C VAL A 75 -17.40 1.80 -3.28
N GLN A 76 -16.28 2.53 -3.31
CA GLN A 76 -15.22 2.27 -4.27
C GLN A 76 -14.30 1.17 -3.76
N GLN A 77 -14.30 0.04 -4.47
CA GLN A 77 -13.35 -1.05 -4.28
C GLN A 77 -12.23 -0.94 -5.31
N GLY A 78 -10.98 -1.11 -4.90
CA GLY A 78 -9.86 -1.12 -5.83
C GLY A 78 -8.65 -1.89 -5.32
N GLY A 79 -8.07 -2.73 -6.20
CA GLY A 79 -6.69 -3.19 -6.08
C GLY A 79 -5.67 -2.21 -6.66
N ARG A 80 -6.16 -1.08 -7.21
CA ARG A 80 -5.39 0.00 -7.83
C ARG A 80 -5.63 1.30 -7.07
N VAL A 81 -4.57 1.92 -6.56
CA VAL A 81 -4.67 3.14 -5.75
C VAL A 81 -3.77 4.20 -6.38
N PRO A 82 -4.25 5.43 -6.66
CA PRO A 82 -3.36 6.49 -7.14
C PRO A 82 -2.32 6.85 -6.08
N LEU A 83 -1.19 7.38 -6.49
CA LEU A 83 -0.13 7.88 -5.61
C LEU A 83 0.23 9.31 -6.03
N PRO A 84 0.09 10.31 -5.14
CA PRO A 84 -0.46 10.21 -3.78
C PRO A 84 -1.98 9.98 -3.75
N PHE A 85 -2.48 9.45 -2.64
CA PHE A 85 -3.92 9.28 -2.38
C PHE A 85 -4.26 9.63 -0.94
N GLU A 86 -5.37 10.31 -0.76
CA GLU A 86 -5.93 10.59 0.56
C GLU A 86 -7.45 10.53 0.47
N ALA A 87 -8.07 9.87 1.44
CA ALA A 87 -9.51 9.84 1.56
C ALA A 87 -9.95 9.75 3.02
N LYS A 88 -11.08 10.41 3.32
CA LYS A 88 -11.76 10.35 4.61
C LYS A 88 -13.08 9.60 4.45
N GLY A 89 -13.47 8.86 5.48
CA GLY A 89 -14.67 8.03 5.49
C GLY A 89 -14.34 6.55 5.77
N PRO A 90 -15.33 5.65 5.67
CA PRO A 90 -15.13 4.24 5.95
C PRO A 90 -14.10 3.62 5.01
N VAL A 91 -12.95 3.23 5.57
CA VAL A 91 -11.88 2.52 4.86
C VAL A 91 -11.89 1.07 5.27
N ARG A 92 -11.75 0.16 4.31
CA ARG A 92 -11.45 -1.25 4.54
C ARG A 92 -10.23 -1.65 3.73
N MET A 93 -9.26 -2.31 4.37
CA MET A 93 -8.04 -2.76 3.75
C MET A 93 -7.82 -4.23 4.08
N ARG A 94 -7.35 -5.00 3.10
CA ARG A 94 -6.88 -6.37 3.31
C ARG A 94 -5.60 -6.58 2.51
N LEU A 95 -4.53 -6.98 3.17
CA LEU A 95 -3.24 -7.32 2.56
C LEU A 95 -2.91 -8.79 2.83
N ALA A 96 -2.56 -9.53 1.78
CA ALA A 96 -2.18 -10.94 1.86
C ALA A 96 -0.69 -11.09 1.54
N PHE A 97 0.07 -11.62 2.49
CA PHE A 97 1.53 -11.77 2.38
C PHE A 97 1.89 -13.13 1.80
N SER A 98 3.03 -13.20 1.10
CA SER A 98 3.53 -14.44 0.48
C SER A 98 3.93 -15.50 1.50
N ASN A 99 4.14 -15.11 2.76
CA ASN A 99 4.38 -16.01 3.89
C ASN A 99 3.07 -16.60 4.49
N GLY A 100 1.91 -16.26 3.92
CA GLY A 100 0.59 -16.72 4.37
C GLY A 100 -0.09 -15.81 5.41
N ALA A 101 0.59 -14.78 5.93
CA ALA A 101 -0.02 -13.82 6.84
C ALA A 101 -1.07 -12.95 6.12
N VAL A 102 -2.08 -12.50 6.87
CA VAL A 102 -3.13 -11.60 6.37
C VAL A 102 -3.33 -10.48 7.37
N LEU A 103 -3.25 -9.24 6.89
CA LEU A 103 -3.58 -8.04 7.64
C LEU A 103 -4.90 -7.48 7.12
N SER A 104 -5.92 -7.41 7.99
CA SER A 104 -7.18 -6.74 7.67
C SER A 104 -7.37 -5.55 8.59
N ALA A 105 -7.81 -4.41 8.08
CA ALA A 105 -8.05 -3.22 8.88
C ALA A 105 -9.27 -2.42 8.38
N GLU A 106 -10.02 -1.87 9.32
CA GLU A 106 -11.04 -0.86 9.09
C GLU A 106 -10.60 0.45 9.73
N ALA A 107 -10.86 1.59 9.09
CA ALA A 107 -10.37 2.89 9.56
C ALA A 107 -11.29 4.04 9.14
N SER A 108 -11.07 5.21 9.73
CA SER A 108 -11.83 6.45 9.46
C SER A 108 -11.25 7.32 8.35
N ALA A 109 -9.99 7.09 7.99
CA ALA A 109 -9.30 7.73 6.88
C ALA A 109 -8.10 6.90 6.43
N VAL A 110 -7.63 7.14 5.21
CA VAL A 110 -6.41 6.57 4.64
C VAL A 110 -5.61 7.65 3.94
N ARG A 111 -4.29 7.58 4.10
CA ARG A 111 -3.32 8.35 3.32
C ARG A 111 -2.27 7.42 2.76
N LEU A 112 -1.99 7.54 1.47
CA LEU A 112 -0.90 6.91 0.76
C LEU A 112 -0.01 8.01 0.19
N ALA A 113 1.23 8.06 0.66
CA ALA A 113 2.17 9.10 0.25
C ALA A 113 3.55 8.50 0.01
N GLN A 114 4.28 9.09 -0.94
CA GLN A 114 5.70 8.89 -1.04
C GLN A 114 6.40 9.76 0.02
N THR A 115 7.39 9.19 0.69
CA THR A 115 8.24 9.88 1.66
C THR A 115 9.63 10.08 1.06
N GLY A 116 10.25 11.24 1.30
CA GLY A 116 11.59 11.55 0.77
C GLY A 116 11.65 11.92 -0.73
N GLU A 117 12.86 11.86 -1.30
CA GLU A 117 13.15 12.15 -2.73
C GLU A 117 13.13 10.89 -3.62
N ALA A 118 12.38 9.87 -3.22
CA ALA A 118 12.36 8.59 -3.91
C ALA A 118 11.98 8.74 -5.39
N ARG A 119 12.72 8.03 -6.26
CA ARG A 119 12.48 8.02 -7.71
C ARG A 119 11.93 6.66 -8.12
N PHE A 120 10.98 6.68 -9.05
CA PHE A 120 10.48 5.46 -9.68
C PHE A 120 11.62 4.67 -10.32
N VAL A 121 11.63 3.37 -10.07
CA VAL A 121 12.60 2.43 -10.60
C VAL A 121 11.86 1.56 -11.61
N GLU A 122 12.24 1.64 -12.88
CA GLU A 122 11.65 0.82 -13.93
C GLU A 122 11.93 -0.67 -13.66
N SER A 123 10.94 -1.53 -13.94
CA SER A 123 11.14 -2.97 -13.85
C SER A 123 11.93 -3.47 -15.05
N LEU A 124 13.04 -4.17 -14.82
CA LEU A 124 13.86 -4.80 -15.86
C LEU A 124 13.44 -6.25 -16.16
N ASN A 125 12.27 -6.68 -15.70
CA ASN A 125 11.77 -8.03 -15.99
C ASN A 125 11.57 -8.18 -17.51
N CYS A 126 12.41 -9.03 -18.11
CA CYS A 126 12.40 -9.38 -19.53
C CYS A 126 11.45 -10.55 -19.80
#